data_AF-A0A950GRH0-F1
#
_entry.id   AF-A0A950GRH0-F1
#
_cell.length_a   1.000
_cell.length_b   1.000
_cell.length_c   1.000
_cell.angle_alpha   90.00
_cell.angle_beta   90.00
_cell.angle_gamma   90.00
#
_symmetry.space_group_name_H-M   'P 1'
#
loop_
_entity.id
_entity.type
_entity.pdbx_description
1 polymer ?
#
loop_
_entity_poly.entity_id
_entity_poly.type
_entity_poly.pdbx_seq_one_letter_code
_entity_poly.pdbx_strand_id
1 'polypeptide(L)'
;CGGELCGNVAWIKEGAPTVDVNNPDPAKRSRPLLGSAVLLGLKPSGAGEWTGSLYDAENGRTYVGKLTVIDDHHVKVAGCVLGGLICESQTWTRTK
;
A
#
# COMPACT_ATOMS: atom_id res chain seq x y z
N CYS A 1 -7.95 9.20 7.90
CA CYS A 1 -7.80 9.38 6.44
C CYS A 1 -8.80 10.36 5.82
N GLY A 2 -9.48 11.25 6.58
CA GLY A 2 -10.19 12.41 5.98
C GLY A 2 -11.30 12.10 4.96
N GLY A 3 -11.85 10.88 4.95
CA GLY A 3 -12.87 10.44 3.96
C GLY A 3 -12.29 9.70 2.75
N GLU A 4 -10.97 9.59 2.63
CA GLU A 4 -10.29 8.80 1.61
C GLU A 4 -10.08 7.35 2.07
N LEU A 5 -9.88 6.45 1.13
CA LEU A 5 -9.55 5.06 1.43
C LEU A 5 -8.07 4.97 1.84
N CYS A 6 -7.83 4.38 3.01
CA CYS A 6 -6.49 4.09 3.52
C CYS A 6 -6.43 2.64 3.97
N GLY A 7 -5.20 2.13 4.08
CA GLY A 7 -4.92 0.77 4.48
C GLY A 7 -3.68 0.71 5.32
N ASN A 8 -3.77 0.00 6.44
CA ASN A 8 -2.69 -0.19 7.39
C ASN A 8 -2.22 -1.64 7.37
N VAL A 9 -0.96 -1.86 7.73
CA VAL A 9 -0.40 -3.21 7.90
C VAL A 9 -1.09 -3.90 9.08
N ALA A 10 -1.78 -5.01 8.82
CA ALA A 10 -2.52 -5.75 9.85
C ALA A 10 -1.71 -6.92 10.44
N TRP A 11 -0.71 -7.44 9.73
CA TRP A 11 0.15 -8.52 10.17
C TRP A 11 1.51 -8.42 9.49
N ILE A 12 2.53 -9.00 10.11
CA ILE A 12 3.89 -9.07 9.57
C ILE A 12 4.31 -10.53 9.61
N LYS A 13 4.90 -11.01 8.52
CA LYS A 13 5.42 -12.38 8.43
C LYS A 13 6.56 -12.57 9.44
N GLU A 14 6.61 -13.72 10.10
CA GLU A 14 7.73 -14.06 10.98
C GLU A 14 9.08 -13.95 10.24
N GLY A 15 10.07 -13.35 10.90
CA GLY A 15 11.39 -13.09 10.33
C GLY A 15 11.49 -11.84 9.46
N ALA A 16 10.39 -11.17 9.12
CA ALA A 16 10.43 -9.86 8.45
C ALA A 16 10.73 -8.73 9.45
N PRO A 17 11.30 -7.60 9.00
CA PRO A 17 11.47 -6.42 9.85
C PRO A 17 10.15 -5.98 10.47
N THR A 18 10.17 -5.64 11.76
CA THR A 18 9.00 -5.13 12.49
C THR A 18 8.94 -3.60 12.54
N VAL A 19 10.02 -2.94 12.10
CA VAL A 19 10.17 -1.48 12.00
C VAL A 19 10.62 -1.08 10.59
N ASP A 20 10.37 0.17 10.24
CA ASP A 20 10.53 0.72 8.89
C ASP A 20 12.00 1.03 8.54
N VAL A 21 12.87 0.03 8.61
CA VAL A 21 14.34 0.19 8.48
C VAL A 21 14.78 0.87 7.18
N ASN A 22 13.98 0.76 6.12
CA ASN A 22 14.27 1.33 4.81
C ASN A 22 13.67 2.73 4.61
N ASN A 23 13.04 3.33 5.62
CA ASN A 23 12.45 4.65 5.47
C ASN A 23 13.51 5.67 5.01
N PRO A 24 13.22 6.47 3.97
CA PRO A 24 14.15 7.49 3.48
C PRO A 24 14.42 8.58 4.53
N ASP A 25 13.47 8.82 5.44
CA ASP A 25 13.65 9.68 6.61
C ASP A 25 14.27 8.85 7.77
N PRO A 26 15.52 9.11 8.17
CA PRO A 26 16.19 8.36 9.24
C PRO A 26 15.42 8.38 10.56
N ALA A 27 14.70 9.47 10.86
CA ALA A 27 13.92 9.60 12.09
C ALA A 27 12.71 8.66 12.13
N LYS A 28 12.29 8.14 10.98
CA LYS A 28 11.17 7.18 10.86
C LYS A 28 11.64 5.73 10.79
N ARG A 29 12.94 5.44 10.78
CA ARG A 29 13.44 4.06 10.66
C ARG A 29 13.14 3.15 11.85
N SER A 30 12.83 3.75 13.00
CA SER A 30 12.34 3.05 14.19
C SER A 30 10.81 3.00 14.29
N ARG A 31 10.08 3.52 13.30
CA ARG A 31 8.61 3.49 13.27
C ARG A 31 8.15 2.03 13.17
N PRO A 32 7.23 1.55 14.04
CA PRO A 32 6.62 0.24 13.90
C PRO A 32 5.90 0.09 12.55
N LEU A 33 6.11 -1.04 11.87
CA LEU A 33 5.41 -1.33 10.62
C LEU A 33 3.98 -1.80 10.87
N LEU A 34 3.73 -2.55 11.94
CA LEU A 34 2.40 -2.99 12.31
C LEU A 34 1.53 -1.76 12.64
N GLY A 35 0.35 -1.69 12.01
CA GLY A 35 -0.55 -0.54 12.12
C GLY A 35 -0.14 0.69 11.31
N SER A 36 1.03 0.69 10.66
CA SER A 36 1.45 1.80 9.80
C SER A 36 0.64 1.82 8.50
N ALA A 37 0.36 3.03 8.00
CA ALA A 37 -0.36 3.22 6.74
C ALA A 37 0.55 2.96 5.53
N VAL A 38 0.06 2.14 4.60
CA VAL A 38 0.73 1.77 3.33
C VAL A 38 -0.12 2.10 2.11
N LEU A 39 -1.45 2.11 2.23
CA LEU A 39 -2.34 2.72 1.25
C LEU A 39 -2.72 4.12 1.74
N LEU A 40 -2.33 5.13 0.97
CA LEU A 40 -2.33 6.54 1.37
C LEU A 40 -3.27 7.33 0.47
N GLY A 41 -4.43 7.70 1.02
CA GLY A 41 -5.34 8.67 0.42
C GLY A 41 -5.92 8.25 -0.93
N LEU A 42 -6.40 7.02 -1.03
CA LEU A 42 -7.00 6.48 -2.25
C LEU A 42 -8.38 7.11 -2.48
N LYS A 43 -8.56 7.72 -3.65
CA LYS A 43 -9.79 8.37 -4.09
C LYS A 43 -10.49 7.53 -5.16
N PRO A 44 -11.83 7.50 -5.20
CA PRO A 44 -12.55 6.85 -6.29
C PRO A 44 -12.10 7.40 -7.65
N SER A 45 -11.76 6.51 -8.58
CA SER A 45 -11.32 6.86 -9.94
C SER A 45 -12.13 6.15 -11.03
N GLY A 46 -13.09 5.32 -10.65
CA GLY A 46 -13.95 4.55 -11.54
C GLY A 46 -14.82 3.55 -10.76
N ALA A 47 -15.67 2.81 -11.45
CA ALA A 47 -16.48 1.77 -10.84
C ALA A 47 -15.56 0.67 -10.27
N GLY A 48 -15.54 0.51 -8.94
CA GLY A 48 -14.67 -0.46 -8.27
C GLY A 48 -13.18 -0.11 -8.34
N GLU A 49 -12.83 1.14 -8.64
CA GLU A 49 -11.44 1.58 -8.75
C GLU A 49 -11.11 2.77 -7.88
N TRP A 50 -9.92 2.75 -7.29
CA TRP A 50 -9.35 3.86 -6.54
C TRP A 50 -7.91 4.14 -6.95
N THR A 51 -7.53 5.41 -6.90
CA THR A 51 -6.16 5.86 -7.18
C THR A 51 -5.65 6.73 -6.02
N GLY A 52 -4.40 6.54 -5.62
CA GLY A 52 -3.76 7.28 -4.54
C GLY A 52 -2.27 7.00 -4.49
N SER A 53 -1.69 6.96 -3.30
CA SER A 53 -0.28 6.59 -3.11
C SER A 53 -0.15 5.27 -2.35
N LEU A 54 0.87 4.49 -2.72
CA LEU A 54 1.27 3.25 -2.04
C LEU A 54 2.67 3.42 -1.47
N TYR A 55 2.85 3.27 -0.17
CA TYR A 55 4.16 3.17 0.45
C TYR A 55 4.60 1.70 0.54
N ASP A 56 5.77 1.41 0.04
CA ASP A 56 6.42 0.11 0.13
C ASP A 56 7.54 0.18 1.16
N ALA A 57 7.34 -0.47 2.30
CA ALA A 57 8.31 -0.53 3.39
C ALA A 57 9.53 -1.43 3.08
N GLU A 58 9.42 -2.33 2.10
CA GLU A 58 10.52 -3.22 1.72
C GLU A 58 11.64 -2.47 0.99
N ASN A 59 11.31 -1.39 0.29
CA ASN A 59 12.28 -0.54 -0.42
C ASN A 59 12.24 0.95 -0.03
N GLY A 60 11.33 1.36 0.85
CA GLY A 60 11.21 2.73 1.36
C GLY A 60 10.63 3.72 0.35
N ARG A 61 10.01 3.26 -0.75
CA ARG A 61 9.52 4.13 -1.82
C ARG A 61 8.01 4.31 -1.77
N THR A 62 7.55 5.43 -2.33
CA THR A 62 6.13 5.70 -2.54
C THR A 62 5.83 5.71 -4.03
N TYR A 63 4.79 4.98 -4.43
CA TYR A 63 4.37 4.80 -5.81
C TYR A 63 3.00 5.42 -6.04
N VAL A 64 2.69 5.70 -7.31
CA VAL A 64 1.28 5.93 -7.70
C VAL A 64 0.57 4.59 -7.58
N GLY A 65 -0.43 4.54 -6.72
CA GLY A 65 -1.17 3.32 -6.39
C GLY A 65 -2.52 3.27 -7.10
N LYS A 66 -2.86 2.11 -7.67
CA LYS A 66 -4.20 1.79 -8.17
C LYS A 66 -4.74 0.56 -7.44
N LEU A 67 -5.96 0.65 -6.93
CA LEU A 67 -6.72 -0.48 -6.38
C LEU A 67 -7.92 -0.76 -7.27
N THR A 68 -8.10 -2.02 -7.65
CA THR A 68 -9.25 -2.50 -8.43
C THR A 68 -9.91 -3.65 -7.70
N VAL A 69 -11.22 -3.56 -7.48
CA VAL A 69 -12.02 -4.68 -6.97
C VAL A 69 -12.19 -5.71 -8.09
N ILE A 70 -11.81 -6.96 -7.82
CA ILE A 70 -11.99 -8.07 -8.76
C ILE A 70 -13.33 -8.76 -8.46
N ASP A 71 -13.53 -9.12 -7.19
CA ASP A 71 -14.73 -9.77 -6.66
C ASP A 71 -14.85 -9.50 -5.14
N ASP A 72 -15.83 -10.12 -4.47
CA ASP A 72 -16.14 -9.91 -3.04
C ASP A 72 -14.98 -10.27 -2.08
N HIS A 73 -14.01 -11.06 -2.55
CA HIS A 73 -12.88 -11.58 -1.77
C HIS A 73 -11.52 -11.09 -2.26
N HIS A 74 -11.44 -10.47 -3.44
CA HIS A 74 -10.17 -10.11 -4.07
C HIS A 74 -10.11 -8.66 -4.52
N VAL A 75 -8.96 -8.05 -4.24
CA VAL A 75 -8.56 -6.76 -4.82
C VAL A 75 -7.21 -6.89 -5.51
N LYS A 76 -7.03 -6.19 -6.62
CA LYS A 76 -5.72 -5.98 -7.23
C LYS A 76 -5.18 -4.65 -6.76
N VAL A 77 -3.95 -4.65 -6.23
CA VAL A 77 -3.21 -3.43 -5.87
C VAL A 77 -2.00 -3.33 -6.77
N ALA A 78 -1.86 -2.21 -7.47
CA ALA A 78 -0.74 -1.94 -8.37
C ALA A 78 0.01 -0.69 -7.95
N GLY A 79 1.34 -0.77 -7.93
CA GLY A 79 2.24 0.37 -7.80
C GLY A 79 2.90 0.65 -9.14
N CYS A 80 2.83 1.88 -9.62
CA CYS A 80 3.39 2.28 -10.92
C CYS A 80 4.45 3.37 -10.80
N VAL A 81 5.41 3.33 -11.71
CA VAL A 81 6.43 4.37 -11.95
C VAL A 81 6.28 4.98 -13.35
N LEU A 82 7.08 6.02 -13.65
CA LEU A 82 7.10 6.72 -14.95
C LEU A 82 5.70 7.16 -15.43
N GLY A 83 4.94 7.83 -14.56
CA GLY A 83 3.61 8.34 -14.91
C GLY A 83 2.54 7.27 -15.15
N GLY A 84 2.79 6.01 -14.73
CA GLY A 84 1.83 4.91 -14.87
C GLY A 84 2.21 3.87 -15.93
N LEU A 85 3.36 4.00 -16.60
CA LEU A 85 3.74 3.13 -17.72
C LEU A 85 4.32 1.78 -17.28
N ILE A 86 5.04 1.73 -16.16
CA ILE A 86 5.62 0.50 -15.63
C ILE A 86 4.99 0.24 -14.28
N CYS A 87 4.26 -0.86 -14.16
CA CYS A 87 3.51 -1.20 -12.96
C CYS A 87 3.83 -2.62 -12.51
N GLU A 88 3.97 -2.78 -11.20
CA GLU A 88 3.92 -4.08 -10.55
C GLU A 88 2.60 -4.19 -9.77
N SER A 89 2.05 -5.39 -9.67
CA SER A 89 0.78 -5.58 -8.99
C SER A 89 0.71 -6.88 -8.22
N GLN A 90 -0.06 -6.86 -7.15
CA GLN A 90 -0.39 -8.01 -6.34
C GLN A 90 -1.91 -8.15 -6.22
N THR A 91 -2.38 -9.39 -6.17
CA THR A 91 -3.76 -9.67 -5.77
C THR A 91 -3.79 -9.96 -4.28
N TRP A 92 -4.59 -9.21 -3.55
CA TRP A 92 -4.81 -9.41 -2.13
C TRP A 92 -6.13 -10.12 -1.92
N THR A 93 -6.10 -11.14 -1.07
CA THR A 93 -7.29 -11.88 -0.64
C THR A 93 -7.74 -11.35 0.70
N ARG A 94 -9.05 -11.17 0.85
CA ARG A 94 -9.67 -10.80 2.12
C ARG A 94 -9.38 -11.86 3.18
N THR A 95 -8.82 -11.44 4.32
CA THR A 95 -8.70 -12.32 5.49
C THR A 95 -10.09 -12.69 6.03
N LYS A 96 -10.22 -13.89 6.58
CA LYS A 96 -11.41 -14.34 7.30
C LYS A 96 -11.54 -13.64 8.65
#